data_AF-A0AA86J4Q8-F1
#
_entry.id   AF-A0AA86J4Q8-F1
#
_cell.length_a   1.000
_cell.length_b   1.000
_cell.length_c   1.000
_cell.angle_alpha   90.00
_cell.angle_beta   90.00
_cell.angle_gamma   90.00
#
_symmetry.space_group_name_H-M   'P 1'
#
loop_
_entity.id
_entity.type
_entity.pdbx_description
1 polymer ?
#
loop_
_entity_poly.entity_id
_entity_poly.type
_entity_poly.pdbx_seq_one_letter_code
_entity_poly.pdbx_strand_id
1 'polypeptide(L)'
;MTTRLLPLLLIVLTLAGCGNFEWFPDTETNQGSLGTVTDAERNAPVVSKAFTVTGGSAAISIANGEYSINGAPYTSASGNVQTGQSVTVRHITSNSYSSSMTTVLTIANESIPFTSVTMGKPPVFVNSSTVTDFTFAPKLDVEPNTVIVSDSRAITGNTSPAPISITDGEYSTNGTDFTSSAGTINAGQSLHVRHTSPTTYQTIKTTRLTLGGVRTNFSSMTKAAPFVNYSTVSPVNADPTNVISVAQPLVATKDFTTSTHVSFSIRYFLNNSSNAQKNIGLTIAGADAQNRRIYSGTIDAAVPANANPSSGTHSFGAALTIAQYNSITQWLVTKIILYQ
;
A
#
# COMPACT_ATOMS: atom_id res chain seq x y z
N MET A 1 -53.25 61.05 7.22
CA MET A 1 -53.70 61.11 8.63
C MET A 1 -54.84 60.09 8.74
N THR A 2 -54.76 58.98 9.45
CA THR A 2 -54.26 58.78 10.82
C THR A 2 -53.73 57.36 11.00
N THR A 3 -52.73 57.25 11.87
CA THR A 3 -52.03 56.07 12.35
C THR A 3 -52.93 55.17 13.22
N ARG A 4 -52.74 53.84 13.14
CA ARG A 4 -53.07 52.93 14.25
C ARG A 4 -52.00 51.85 14.42
N LEU A 5 -51.33 51.94 15.57
CA LEU A 5 -50.42 50.97 16.17
C LEU A 5 -51.13 49.63 16.38
N LEU A 6 -50.41 48.53 16.15
CA LEU A 6 -50.77 47.18 16.62
C LEU A 6 -49.61 46.68 17.52
N PRO A 7 -49.90 46.15 18.73
CA PRO A 7 -48.85 45.88 19.72
C PRO A 7 -48.09 44.59 19.40
N LEU A 8 -46.78 44.66 19.63
CA LEU A 8 -45.84 43.54 19.57
C LEU A 8 -46.05 42.64 20.81
N LEU A 9 -46.65 41.46 20.62
CA LEU A 9 -46.71 40.43 21.66
C LEU A 9 -45.50 39.51 21.52
N LEU A 10 -44.51 39.71 22.41
CA LEU A 10 -43.31 38.91 22.52
C LEU A 10 -43.64 37.57 23.22
N ILE A 11 -43.77 36.49 22.46
CA ILE A 11 -43.88 35.13 23.00
C ILE A 11 -42.46 34.60 23.20
N VAL A 12 -42.01 34.55 24.45
CA VAL A 12 -40.81 33.83 24.88
C VAL A 12 -41.19 32.36 25.01
N LEU A 13 -40.78 31.54 24.03
CA LEU A 13 -40.94 30.09 24.08
C LEU A 13 -39.64 29.48 24.61
N THR A 14 -39.66 29.05 25.88
CA THR A 14 -38.58 28.23 26.46
C THR A 14 -38.93 26.76 26.20
N LEU A 15 -38.20 26.13 25.26
CA LEU A 15 -38.22 24.67 25.10
C LEU A 15 -36.90 24.11 25.62
N ALA A 16 -36.96 23.45 26.77
CA ALA A 16 -35.93 22.54 27.24
C ALA A 16 -36.20 21.15 26.64
N GLY A 17 -35.19 20.60 25.95
CA GLY A 17 -35.04 19.17 25.68
C GLY A 17 -35.64 18.67 24.35
N CYS A 18 -34.77 18.39 23.38
CA CYS A 18 -34.60 17.07 22.75
C CYS A 18 -33.57 17.17 21.62
N GLY A 19 -32.48 16.40 21.74
CA GLY A 19 -31.60 15.93 20.65
C GLY A 19 -30.92 16.99 19.78
N ASN A 20 -29.58 16.94 19.73
CA ASN A 20 -28.86 17.41 18.54
C ASN A 20 -29.34 16.56 17.35
N PHE A 21 -30.38 17.01 16.67
CA PHE A 21 -30.79 16.47 15.38
C PHE A 21 -29.94 17.19 14.33
N GLU A 22 -28.73 16.67 14.12
CA GLU A 22 -27.81 17.16 13.11
C GLU A 22 -28.34 16.76 11.72
N TRP A 23 -28.72 17.77 10.92
CA TRP A 23 -29.28 17.62 9.58
C TRP A 23 -28.21 17.36 8.51
N PHE A 24 -27.03 16.90 8.91
CA PHE A 24 -25.98 16.47 8.00
C PHE A 24 -25.62 15.04 8.41
N PRO A 25 -25.77 14.03 7.53
CA PRO A 25 -25.17 12.74 7.81
C PRO A 25 -23.68 13.00 8.02
N ASP A 26 -23.17 12.59 9.17
CA ASP A 26 -21.77 12.70 9.52
C ASP A 26 -20.94 12.05 8.40
N THR A 27 -20.24 12.87 7.63
CA THR A 27 -19.30 12.40 6.60
C THR A 27 -17.93 12.12 7.21
N GLU A 28 -17.75 12.26 8.54
CA GLU A 28 -16.55 11.80 9.20
C GLU A 28 -16.49 10.28 9.12
N THR A 29 -15.66 9.80 8.22
CA THR A 29 -15.26 8.42 8.25
C THR A 29 -14.48 8.22 9.56
N ASN A 30 -14.89 7.33 10.46
CA ASN A 30 -14.08 7.03 11.64
C ASN A 30 -12.87 6.19 11.20
N GLN A 31 -11.85 6.81 10.60
CA GLN A 31 -10.68 6.09 10.10
C GLN A 31 -9.69 5.83 11.23
N GLY A 32 -9.18 4.60 11.28
CA GLY A 32 -8.19 4.21 12.28
C GLY A 32 -6.86 4.97 12.12
N SER A 33 -6.14 5.15 13.23
CA SER A 33 -4.78 5.71 13.17
C SER A 33 -3.81 4.75 12.47
N LEU A 34 -3.02 5.27 11.52
CA LEU A 34 -1.91 4.55 10.88
C LEU A 34 -0.75 4.25 11.85
N GLY A 35 -0.75 4.91 13.01
CA GLY A 35 0.22 4.75 14.09
C GLY A 35 1.53 5.48 13.85
N THR A 36 2.46 5.22 14.78
CA THR A 36 3.82 5.77 14.74
C THR A 36 4.83 4.63 14.83
N VAL A 37 5.89 4.68 14.02
CA VAL A 37 7.06 3.81 14.14
C VAL A 37 8.16 4.57 14.89
N THR A 38 8.55 4.07 16.06
CA THR A 38 9.64 4.65 16.86
C THR A 38 10.90 3.82 16.72
N ASP A 39 12.05 4.44 17.01
CA ASP A 39 13.37 3.80 16.89
C ASP A 39 13.63 3.22 15.50
N ALA A 40 13.08 3.88 14.47
CA ALA A 40 13.21 3.44 13.10
C ALA A 40 14.66 3.61 12.63
N GLU A 41 15.12 2.71 11.78
CA GLU A 41 16.41 2.87 11.11
C GLU A 41 16.38 4.11 10.19
N ARG A 42 17.52 4.76 10.01
CA ARG A 42 17.64 5.94 9.13
C ARG A 42 17.65 5.55 7.66
N ASN A 43 17.04 6.38 6.82
CA ASN A 43 16.97 6.19 5.36
C ASN A 43 16.48 4.77 4.97
N ALA A 44 15.49 4.26 5.70
CA ALA A 44 14.97 2.90 5.56
C ALA A 44 13.46 2.92 5.25
N PRO A 45 12.92 1.92 4.53
CA PRO A 45 11.49 1.80 4.35
C PRO A 45 10.81 1.43 5.67
N VAL A 46 9.66 2.04 5.94
CA VAL A 46 8.77 1.66 7.03
C VAL A 46 7.34 1.58 6.50
N VAL A 47 6.56 0.69 7.09
CA VAL A 47 5.15 0.46 6.72
C VAL A 47 4.28 0.72 7.96
N SER A 48 3.15 1.39 7.75
CA SER A 48 2.17 1.67 8.79
C SER A 48 1.46 0.42 9.29
N LYS A 49 0.67 0.58 10.36
CA LYS A 49 -0.39 -0.39 10.63
C LYS A 49 -1.39 -0.38 9.49
N ALA A 50 -1.95 -1.55 9.19
CA ALA A 50 -3.10 -1.64 8.30
C ALA A 50 -4.34 -1.12 9.03
N PHE A 51 -5.16 -0.33 8.34
CA PHE A 51 -6.50 0.00 8.80
C PHE A 51 -7.53 -0.43 7.75
N THR A 52 -8.79 -0.58 8.17
CA THR A 52 -9.90 -0.92 7.28
C THR A 52 -10.77 0.30 7.09
N VAL A 53 -11.12 0.59 5.85
CA VAL A 53 -11.86 1.78 5.47
C VAL A 53 -13.33 1.59 5.85
N THR A 54 -13.90 2.61 6.47
CA THR A 54 -15.33 2.71 6.83
C THR A 54 -16.00 3.89 6.09
N GLY A 55 -17.33 3.95 6.10
CA GLY A 55 -18.08 5.14 5.66
C GLY A 55 -18.36 5.30 4.15
N GLY A 56 -18.19 4.25 3.35
CA GLY A 56 -18.63 4.21 1.95
C GLY A 56 -17.49 4.27 0.93
N SER A 57 -17.79 4.77 -0.26
CA SER A 57 -16.77 5.03 -1.30
C SER A 57 -16.22 6.44 -1.13
N ALA A 58 -14.90 6.60 -1.12
CA ALA A 58 -14.24 7.88 -0.90
C ALA A 58 -12.99 8.04 -1.79
N ALA A 59 -12.64 9.29 -2.10
CA ALA A 59 -11.36 9.61 -2.72
C ALA A 59 -10.22 9.43 -1.71
N ILE A 60 -9.07 8.96 -2.18
CA ILE A 60 -7.83 8.82 -1.41
C ILE A 60 -6.68 9.54 -2.11
N SER A 61 -5.86 10.22 -1.32
CA SER A 61 -4.62 10.83 -1.77
C SER A 61 -3.58 10.75 -0.65
N ILE A 62 -2.32 11.00 -1.00
CA ILE A 62 -1.22 10.91 -0.03
C ILE A 62 -0.18 12.00 -0.30
N ALA A 63 0.39 12.53 0.77
CA ALA A 63 1.53 13.43 0.74
C ALA A 63 2.72 12.81 1.47
N ASN A 64 3.92 12.92 0.88
CA ASN A 64 5.19 12.43 1.44
C ASN A 64 5.25 10.90 1.67
N GLY A 65 4.59 10.11 0.83
CA GLY A 65 4.63 8.65 0.91
C GLY A 65 3.80 7.99 -0.18
N GLU A 66 3.59 6.69 -0.03
CA GLU A 66 2.79 5.87 -0.93
C GLU A 66 1.82 5.02 -0.12
N TYR A 67 0.64 4.72 -0.68
CA TYR A 67 -0.34 3.83 -0.06
C TYR A 67 -0.56 2.58 -0.90
N SER A 68 -1.02 1.52 -0.25
CA SER A 68 -1.43 0.27 -0.87
C SER A 68 -2.83 -0.11 -0.38
N ILE A 69 -3.72 -0.41 -1.33
CA ILE A 69 -5.09 -0.88 -1.06
C ILE A 69 -5.12 -2.40 -1.24
N ASN A 70 -5.56 -3.13 -0.22
CA ASN A 70 -5.66 -4.59 -0.18
C ASN A 70 -4.37 -5.30 -0.62
N GLY A 71 -3.20 -4.74 -0.31
CA GLY A 71 -1.90 -5.28 -0.72
C GLY A 71 -1.55 -5.09 -2.20
N ALA A 72 -2.10 -4.07 -2.86
CA ALA A 72 -1.72 -3.69 -4.23
C ALA A 72 -0.28 -3.16 -4.24
N PRO A 73 0.35 -3.03 -5.42
CA PRO A 73 1.52 -2.18 -5.56
C PRO A 73 1.28 -0.81 -4.91
N TYR A 74 2.27 -0.33 -4.18
CA TYR A 74 2.21 0.99 -3.55
C TYR A 74 2.18 2.08 -4.63
N THR A 75 1.43 3.14 -4.38
CA THR A 75 1.32 4.29 -5.28
C THR A 75 1.13 5.59 -4.51
N SER A 76 1.60 6.69 -5.10
CA SER A 76 1.34 8.05 -4.62
C SER A 76 0.26 8.79 -5.43
N ALA A 77 -0.25 8.18 -6.51
CA ALA A 77 -1.30 8.77 -7.31
C ALA A 77 -2.61 8.84 -6.53
N SER A 78 -3.39 9.90 -6.73
CA SER A 78 -4.77 9.95 -6.22
C SER A 78 -5.58 8.75 -6.74
N GLY A 79 -6.55 8.31 -5.96
CA GLY A 79 -7.40 7.18 -6.30
C GLY A 79 -8.70 7.20 -5.51
N ASN A 80 -9.38 6.05 -5.45
CA ASN A 80 -10.55 5.86 -4.62
C ASN A 80 -10.47 4.54 -3.86
N VAL A 81 -11.27 4.49 -2.81
CA VAL A 81 -11.31 3.43 -1.83
C VAL A 81 -12.76 3.19 -1.45
N GLN A 82 -13.08 1.96 -1.06
CA GLN A 82 -14.42 1.53 -0.66
C GLN A 82 -14.39 0.93 0.75
N THR A 83 -15.54 0.96 1.44
CA THR A 83 -15.74 0.26 2.71
C THR A 83 -15.22 -1.17 2.68
N GLY A 84 -14.52 -1.58 3.73
CA GLY A 84 -13.98 -2.92 3.88
C GLY A 84 -12.62 -3.14 3.22
N GLN A 85 -12.12 -2.18 2.44
CA GLN A 85 -10.77 -2.25 1.91
C GLN A 85 -9.74 -1.95 3.01
N SER A 86 -8.67 -2.74 3.05
CA SER A 86 -7.54 -2.51 3.93
C SER A 86 -6.52 -1.59 3.27
N VAL A 87 -6.03 -0.60 4.00
CA VAL A 87 -5.01 0.34 3.50
C VAL A 87 -3.79 0.31 4.40
N THR A 88 -2.61 0.29 3.77
CA THR A 88 -1.31 0.51 4.42
C THR A 88 -0.58 1.65 3.73
N VAL A 89 0.29 2.33 4.45
CA VAL A 89 1.11 3.44 3.97
C VAL A 89 2.57 3.10 4.18
N ARG A 90 3.43 3.50 3.24
CA ARG A 90 4.89 3.41 3.41
C ARG A 90 5.57 4.73 3.09
N HIS A 91 6.72 4.95 3.70
CA HIS A 91 7.67 6.00 3.33
C HIS A 91 9.11 5.58 3.62
N ILE A 92 10.06 6.43 3.23
CA ILE A 92 11.46 6.35 3.69
C ILE A 92 11.64 7.27 4.89
N THR A 93 12.24 6.74 5.96
CA THR A 93 12.53 7.50 7.19
C THR A 93 13.57 8.59 6.96
N SER A 94 13.66 9.54 7.90
CA SER A 94 14.70 10.58 7.88
C SER A 94 16.12 9.99 7.80
N ASN A 95 17.04 10.71 7.18
CA ASN A 95 18.47 10.36 7.18
C ASN A 95 19.20 10.82 8.45
N SER A 96 18.53 11.61 9.30
CA SER A 96 19.08 12.17 10.53
C SER A 96 18.68 11.32 11.73
N TYR A 97 19.49 11.32 12.79
CA TYR A 97 19.14 10.69 14.07
C TYR A 97 18.06 11.48 14.79
N SER A 98 17.24 10.81 15.61
CA SER A 98 16.19 11.42 16.45
C SER A 98 15.28 12.38 15.67
N SER A 99 14.98 12.06 14.42
CA SER A 99 14.26 12.94 13.49
C SER A 99 12.96 12.28 13.05
N SER A 100 11.88 13.07 13.03
CA SER A 100 10.56 12.60 12.61
C SER A 100 10.33 12.83 11.11
N MET A 101 9.68 11.87 10.46
CA MET A 101 9.12 12.02 9.11
C MET A 101 7.62 11.69 9.16
N THR A 102 6.77 12.55 8.59
CA THR A 102 5.31 12.35 8.60
C THR A 102 4.77 12.32 7.18
N THR A 103 4.04 11.24 6.89
CA THR A 103 3.21 11.05 5.70
C THR A 103 1.77 11.32 6.09
N VAL A 104 1.02 12.03 5.24
CA VAL A 104 -0.40 12.30 5.48
C VAL A 104 -1.20 11.61 4.40
N LEU A 105 -1.99 10.63 4.80
CA LEU A 105 -3.00 10.01 3.95
C LEU A 105 -4.30 10.79 4.10
N THR A 106 -4.95 11.16 3.01
CA THR A 106 -6.23 11.85 3.04
C THR A 106 -7.31 10.95 2.46
N ILE A 107 -8.38 10.71 3.21
CA ILE A 107 -9.58 9.99 2.74
C ILE A 107 -10.80 10.84 3.04
N ALA A 108 -11.67 11.09 2.05
CA ALA A 108 -12.87 11.91 2.22
C ALA A 108 -12.61 13.28 2.90
N ASN A 109 -11.44 13.89 2.63
CA ASN A 109 -10.94 15.14 3.24
C ASN A 109 -10.47 15.02 4.70
N GLU A 110 -10.56 13.85 5.32
CA GLU A 110 -9.97 13.57 6.62
C GLU A 110 -8.47 13.29 6.46
N SER A 111 -7.64 13.89 7.32
CA SER A 111 -6.19 13.70 7.29
C SER A 111 -5.74 12.69 8.35
N ILE A 112 -5.13 11.60 7.90
CA ILE A 112 -4.68 10.48 8.70
C ILE A 112 -3.15 10.45 8.67
N PRO A 113 -2.46 10.89 9.74
CA PRO A 113 -1.01 10.93 9.77
C PRO A 113 -0.39 9.56 10.05
N PHE A 114 0.73 9.27 9.37
CA PHE A 114 1.67 8.20 9.67
C PHE A 114 3.04 8.80 9.95
N THR A 115 3.57 8.60 11.16
CA THR A 115 4.85 9.19 11.57
C THR A 115 5.90 8.12 11.83
N SER A 116 7.12 8.34 11.38
CA SER A 116 8.29 7.61 11.86
C SER A 116 9.22 8.52 12.63
N VAL A 117 9.89 7.98 13.65
CA VAL A 117 10.94 8.66 14.41
C VAL A 117 12.18 7.79 14.35
N THR A 118 13.26 8.34 13.81
CA THR A 118 14.52 7.60 13.69
C THR A 118 15.20 7.41 15.03
N MET A 119 16.00 6.35 15.11
CA MET A 119 16.80 6.04 16.29
C MET A 119 17.70 7.18 16.73
N GLY A 120 18.01 7.19 18.03
CA GLY A 120 18.99 8.09 18.61
C GLY A 120 20.40 7.83 18.08
N LYS A 121 21.23 8.86 18.09
CA LYS A 121 22.65 8.70 17.72
C LYS A 121 23.34 7.78 18.75
N PRO A 122 23.91 6.64 18.34
CA PRO A 122 24.58 5.75 19.27
C PRO A 122 25.78 6.44 19.94
N PRO A 123 26.07 6.16 21.22
CA PRO A 123 27.29 6.63 21.85
C PRO A 123 28.52 6.06 21.14
N VAL A 124 29.51 6.91 20.87
CA VAL A 124 30.77 6.51 20.24
C VAL A 124 31.71 6.02 21.35
N PHE A 125 31.92 4.71 21.45
CA PHE A 125 32.91 4.15 22.36
C PHE A 125 34.31 4.29 21.72
N VAL A 126 35.22 4.90 22.45
CA VAL A 126 36.55 5.33 22.01
C VAL A 126 37.34 4.21 21.31
N ASN A 127 37.35 4.28 19.97
CA ASN A 127 38.31 3.78 18.97
C ASN A 127 37.95 4.46 17.62
N SER A 128 37.51 5.72 17.69
CA SER A 128 36.81 6.42 16.62
C SER A 128 37.76 6.74 15.47
N SER A 129 37.71 5.94 14.39
CA SER A 129 38.05 6.47 13.07
C SER A 129 37.06 7.61 12.77
N THR A 130 37.52 8.74 12.24
CA THR A 130 36.73 9.94 11.90
C THR A 130 35.81 9.73 10.68
N VAL A 131 35.29 8.52 10.50
CA VAL A 131 34.43 8.15 9.38
C VAL A 131 33.21 9.06 9.39
N THR A 132 32.98 9.68 8.24
CA THR A 132 31.79 10.51 8.06
C THR A 132 30.57 9.61 7.97
N ASP A 133 29.48 10.07 8.58
CA ASP A 133 28.23 9.34 8.56
C ASP A 133 27.72 9.12 7.13
N PHE A 134 27.15 7.94 6.85
CA PHE A 134 26.71 7.56 5.51
C PHE A 134 25.54 6.59 5.54
N THR A 135 24.77 6.58 4.45
CA THR A 135 23.59 5.72 4.28
C THR A 135 23.55 5.09 2.88
N PHE A 136 22.96 3.91 2.79
CA PHE A 136 22.58 3.32 1.52
C PHE A 136 21.13 3.67 1.21
N ALA A 137 20.85 3.99 -0.05
CA ALA A 137 19.47 4.11 -0.51
C ALA A 137 18.81 2.73 -0.44
N PRO A 138 17.59 2.60 0.09
CA PRO A 138 16.89 1.33 0.10
C PRO A 138 16.45 0.94 -1.31
N LYS A 139 16.36 -0.36 -1.58
CA LYS A 139 15.81 -0.89 -2.84
C LYS A 139 14.37 -1.35 -2.61
N LEU A 140 13.42 -0.65 -3.22
CA LEU A 140 11.99 -0.96 -3.12
C LEU A 140 11.52 -1.84 -4.27
N ASP A 141 10.41 -2.54 -4.04
CA ASP A 141 9.70 -3.37 -5.01
C ASP A 141 10.59 -4.39 -5.74
N VAL A 142 11.55 -4.97 -5.02
CA VAL A 142 12.46 -5.99 -5.55
C VAL A 142 11.76 -7.35 -5.66
N GLU A 143 12.30 -8.24 -6.50
CA GLU A 143 11.81 -9.61 -6.57
C GLU A 143 12.11 -10.38 -5.27
N PRO A 144 11.20 -11.26 -4.80
CA PRO A 144 11.46 -12.14 -3.66
C PRO A 144 12.59 -13.13 -3.95
N ASN A 145 13.32 -13.53 -2.90
CA ASN A 145 14.40 -14.52 -2.97
C ASN A 145 15.48 -14.22 -4.03
N THR A 146 15.86 -12.95 -4.18
CA THR A 146 16.89 -12.52 -5.13
C THR A 146 18.03 -11.80 -4.42
N VAL A 147 19.25 -11.94 -4.94
CA VAL A 147 20.41 -11.21 -4.41
C VAL A 147 20.29 -9.75 -4.83
N ILE A 148 20.21 -8.86 -3.84
CA ILE A 148 20.13 -7.42 -4.04
C ILE A 148 21.44 -6.79 -3.60
N VAL A 149 22.04 -5.97 -4.47
CA VAL A 149 23.27 -5.23 -4.20
C VAL A 149 22.95 -3.74 -4.09
N SER A 150 23.57 -3.08 -3.12
CA SER A 150 23.47 -1.64 -2.93
C SER A 150 24.21 -0.86 -4.02
N ASP A 151 23.88 0.43 -4.13
CA ASP A 151 24.74 1.36 -4.86
C ASP A 151 26.10 1.48 -4.16
N SER A 152 27.13 1.83 -4.93
CA SER A 152 28.49 2.01 -4.40
C SER A 152 28.58 3.23 -3.48
N ARG A 153 29.26 3.10 -2.36
CA ARG A 153 29.60 4.22 -1.46
C ARG A 153 31.10 4.34 -1.29
N ALA A 154 31.65 5.51 -1.62
CA ALA A 154 33.04 5.82 -1.30
C ALA A 154 33.15 6.17 0.19
N ILE A 155 34.07 5.51 0.90
CA ILE A 155 34.31 5.79 2.31
C ILE A 155 35.23 7.00 2.44
N THR A 156 34.86 7.94 3.29
CA THR A 156 35.62 9.16 3.55
C THR A 156 35.70 9.44 5.05
N GLY A 157 36.63 10.34 5.40
CA GLY A 157 36.77 10.84 6.76
C GLY A 157 37.73 10.03 7.64
N ASN A 158 38.05 8.76 7.35
CA ASN A 158 39.05 8.02 8.12
C ASN A 158 40.49 8.32 7.70
N THR A 159 41.37 8.54 8.68
CA THR A 159 42.81 8.75 8.48
C THR A 159 43.65 7.47 8.70
N SER A 160 43.02 6.40 9.20
CA SER A 160 43.57 5.05 9.36
C SER A 160 42.54 3.99 8.92
N PRO A 161 42.94 2.72 8.66
CA PRO A 161 42.01 1.66 8.31
C PRO A 161 40.92 1.50 9.37
N ALA A 162 39.66 1.67 8.98
CA ALA A 162 38.53 1.60 9.90
C ALA A 162 37.99 0.17 9.97
N PRO A 163 37.69 -0.37 11.17
CA PRO A 163 37.11 -1.71 11.29
C PRO A 163 35.71 -1.75 10.67
N ILE A 164 35.41 -2.81 9.92
CA ILE A 164 34.12 -3.06 9.28
C ILE A 164 33.56 -4.42 9.71
N SER A 165 32.27 -4.45 10.01
CA SER A 165 31.53 -5.67 10.36
C SER A 165 30.09 -5.57 9.84
N ILE A 166 29.49 -6.72 9.54
CA ILE A 166 28.14 -6.79 8.96
C ILE A 166 27.32 -7.88 9.65
N THR A 167 26.00 -7.69 9.67
CA THR A 167 25.02 -8.68 10.13
C THR A 167 23.89 -8.76 9.10
N ASP A 168 23.40 -9.97 8.86
CA ASP A 168 22.31 -10.26 7.90
C ASP A 168 22.61 -9.88 6.44
N GLY A 169 23.89 -9.98 6.04
CA GLY A 169 24.33 -9.76 4.67
C GLY A 169 25.85 -9.86 4.52
N GLU A 170 26.34 -9.39 3.39
CA GLU A 170 27.76 -9.39 3.03
C GLU A 170 28.16 -8.01 2.47
N TYR A 171 29.43 -7.67 2.59
CA TYR A 171 29.99 -6.45 2.00
C TYR A 171 31.15 -6.77 1.07
N SER A 172 31.37 -5.90 0.09
CA SER A 172 32.53 -5.92 -0.82
C SER A 172 33.23 -4.57 -0.73
N THR A 173 34.55 -4.59 -0.64
CA THR A 173 35.38 -3.38 -0.62
C THR A 173 36.22 -3.32 -1.88
N ASN A 174 36.21 -2.17 -2.56
CA ASN A 174 37.01 -1.92 -3.77
C ASN A 174 36.88 -3.01 -4.85
N GLY A 175 35.69 -3.59 -5.01
CA GLY A 175 35.41 -4.63 -6.01
C GLY A 175 35.92 -6.03 -5.67
N THR A 176 36.33 -6.28 -4.43
CA THR A 176 36.67 -7.64 -3.94
C THR A 176 35.45 -8.54 -3.80
N ASP A 177 35.66 -9.84 -3.56
CA ASP A 177 34.58 -10.76 -3.26
C ASP A 177 33.79 -10.33 -2.02
N PHE A 178 32.48 -10.57 -2.06
CA PHE A 178 31.61 -10.28 -0.93
C PHE A 178 31.91 -11.23 0.25
N THR A 179 31.95 -10.67 1.46
CA THR A 179 32.21 -11.41 2.68
C THR A 179 31.37 -10.89 3.85
N SER A 180 31.09 -11.76 4.81
CA SER A 180 30.51 -11.39 6.11
C SER A 180 31.55 -11.30 7.23
N SER A 181 32.80 -11.68 6.96
CA SER A 181 33.87 -11.67 7.95
C SER A 181 34.25 -10.25 8.35
N ALA A 182 34.63 -10.03 9.60
CA ALA A 182 35.14 -8.73 10.04
C ALA A 182 36.43 -8.38 9.28
N GLY A 183 36.63 -7.09 9.02
CA GLY A 183 37.77 -6.61 8.24
C GLY A 183 38.09 -5.14 8.50
N THR A 184 38.82 -4.53 7.57
CA THR A 184 39.14 -3.09 7.61
C THR A 184 38.94 -2.45 6.25
N ILE A 185 38.59 -1.16 6.22
CA ILE A 185 38.43 -0.36 5.01
C ILE A 185 39.17 0.98 5.11
N ASN A 186 39.85 1.36 4.03
CA ASN A 186 40.60 2.60 3.91
C ASN A 186 39.73 3.70 3.28
N ALA A 187 40.06 4.96 3.57
CA ALA A 187 39.44 6.09 2.89
C ALA A 187 39.68 6.02 1.37
N GLY A 188 38.68 6.42 0.60
CA GLY A 188 38.67 6.37 -0.86
C GLY A 188 38.25 5.01 -1.45
N GLN A 189 38.20 3.93 -0.65
CA GLN A 189 37.71 2.65 -1.14
C GLN A 189 36.20 2.68 -1.35
N SER A 190 35.74 2.01 -2.40
CA SER A 190 34.31 1.78 -2.63
C SER A 190 33.79 0.67 -1.73
N LEU A 191 32.54 0.78 -1.34
CA LEU A 191 31.83 -0.16 -0.50
C LEU A 191 30.49 -0.52 -1.13
N HIS A 192 30.24 -1.81 -1.24
CA HIS A 192 28.94 -2.38 -1.59
C HIS A 192 28.45 -3.26 -0.45
N VAL A 193 27.13 -3.30 -0.27
CA VAL A 193 26.45 -4.21 0.65
C VAL A 193 25.47 -5.04 -0.15
N ARG A 194 25.32 -6.33 0.17
CA ARG A 194 24.31 -7.19 -0.42
C ARG A 194 23.61 -8.07 0.60
N HIS A 195 22.40 -8.48 0.25
CA HIS A 195 21.69 -9.59 0.89
C HIS A 195 20.78 -10.30 -0.11
N THR A 196 20.24 -11.45 0.28
CA THR A 196 19.09 -12.07 -0.42
C THR A 196 17.79 -11.49 0.13
N SER A 197 16.91 -10.95 -0.72
CA SER A 197 15.60 -10.44 -0.33
C SER A 197 14.71 -11.53 0.30
N PRO A 198 13.70 -11.17 1.11
CA PRO A 198 12.74 -12.12 1.66
C PRO A 198 12.07 -13.01 0.59
N THR A 199 11.64 -14.21 0.98
CA THR A 199 10.84 -15.10 0.13
C THR A 199 9.37 -14.68 0.04
N THR A 200 8.91 -13.86 0.98
CA THR A 200 7.54 -13.34 1.07
C THR A 200 7.43 -11.95 0.49
N TYR A 201 6.28 -11.63 -0.11
CA TYR A 201 5.98 -10.32 -0.68
C TYR A 201 5.76 -9.25 0.39
N GLN A 202 5.89 -7.97 0.00
CA GLN A 202 5.77 -6.79 0.87
C GLN A 202 6.53 -6.89 2.20
N THR A 203 7.64 -7.63 2.22
CA THR A 203 8.45 -7.86 3.41
C THR A 203 9.75 -7.07 3.31
N ILE A 204 10.13 -6.41 4.40
CA ILE A 204 11.39 -5.66 4.51
C ILE A 204 12.48 -6.60 5.02
N LYS A 205 13.68 -6.51 4.42
CA LYS A 205 14.91 -7.05 5.00
C LYS A 205 15.93 -5.95 5.18
N THR A 206 16.61 -5.98 6.31
CA THR A 206 17.63 -4.99 6.69
C THR A 206 18.94 -5.72 6.96
N THR A 207 20.00 -5.24 6.33
CA THR A 207 21.39 -5.63 6.60
C THR A 207 22.05 -4.50 7.36
N ARG A 208 22.65 -4.82 8.51
CA ARG A 208 23.29 -3.84 9.39
C ARG A 208 24.79 -3.88 9.19
N LEU A 209 25.36 -2.73 8.85
CA LEU A 209 26.80 -2.56 8.72
C LEU A 209 27.30 -1.61 9.80
N THR A 210 28.40 -1.96 10.44
CA THR A 210 29.12 -1.08 11.36
C THR A 210 30.52 -0.84 10.83
N LEU A 211 30.86 0.44 10.66
CA LEU A 211 32.14 0.89 10.13
C LEU A 211 32.71 1.95 11.07
N GLY A 212 33.84 1.66 11.71
CA GLY A 212 34.51 2.65 12.55
C GLY A 212 33.69 3.14 13.75
N GLY A 213 32.72 2.35 14.20
CA GLY A 213 31.74 2.73 15.23
C GLY A 213 30.48 3.41 14.69
N VAL A 214 30.43 3.81 13.42
CA VAL A 214 29.23 4.32 12.75
C VAL A 214 28.38 3.14 12.28
N ARG A 215 27.12 3.10 12.71
CA ARG A 215 26.13 2.14 12.24
C ARG A 215 25.37 2.70 11.04
N THR A 216 25.27 1.90 9.99
CA THR A 216 24.42 2.15 8.83
C THR A 216 23.68 0.87 8.44
N ASN A 217 22.67 0.99 7.58
CA ASN A 217 21.96 -0.18 7.06
C ASN A 217 21.75 -0.09 5.56
N PHE A 218 21.58 -1.26 4.96
CA PHE A 218 21.03 -1.42 3.63
C PHE A 218 19.74 -2.22 3.74
N SER A 219 18.65 -1.68 3.21
CA SER A 219 17.34 -2.31 3.30
C SER A 219 16.76 -2.56 1.91
N SER A 220 16.03 -3.67 1.77
CA SER A 220 15.17 -3.89 0.61
C SER A 220 13.75 -4.24 1.05
N MET A 221 12.78 -3.92 0.19
CA MET A 221 11.39 -4.33 0.36
C MET A 221 10.95 -5.06 -0.90
N THR A 222 10.46 -6.29 -0.76
CA THR A 222 9.92 -7.06 -1.88
C THR A 222 8.65 -6.44 -2.42
N LYS A 223 8.39 -6.56 -3.73
CA LYS A 223 7.17 -6.09 -4.38
C LYS A 223 5.89 -6.70 -3.79
N ALA A 224 4.74 -6.16 -4.21
CA ALA A 224 3.44 -6.75 -3.96
C ALA A 224 3.31 -8.14 -4.60
N ALA A 225 2.52 -9.02 -3.98
CA ALA A 225 2.25 -10.34 -4.53
C ALA A 225 1.52 -10.23 -5.88
N PRO A 226 1.89 -11.04 -6.90
CA PRO A 226 1.03 -11.20 -8.06
C PRO A 226 -0.29 -11.85 -7.61
N PHE A 227 -1.39 -11.54 -8.28
CA PHE A 227 -2.63 -12.26 -8.06
C PHE A 227 -2.57 -13.63 -8.73
N VAL A 228 -3.27 -14.62 -8.15
CA VAL A 228 -3.59 -15.87 -8.85
C VAL A 228 -4.72 -15.57 -9.84
N ASN A 229 -4.53 -15.91 -11.10
CA ASN A 229 -5.53 -15.68 -12.14
C ASN A 229 -6.55 -16.84 -12.14
N TYR A 230 -7.76 -16.56 -11.67
CA TYR A 230 -8.91 -17.49 -11.72
C TYR A 230 -9.83 -17.23 -12.93
N SER A 231 -9.45 -16.34 -13.85
CA SER A 231 -10.21 -16.11 -15.10
C SER A 231 -10.03 -17.21 -16.15
N THR A 232 -9.37 -18.33 -15.84
CA THR A 232 -9.28 -19.45 -16.78
C THR A 232 -10.68 -19.97 -17.07
N VAL A 233 -11.16 -19.72 -18.28
CA VAL A 233 -12.45 -20.22 -18.76
C VAL A 233 -12.48 -21.72 -18.55
N SER A 234 -13.38 -22.17 -17.68
CA SER A 234 -13.49 -23.58 -17.32
C SER A 234 -14.91 -24.07 -17.57
N PRO A 235 -15.09 -25.22 -18.25
CA PRO A 235 -16.42 -25.77 -18.45
C PRO A 235 -17.10 -26.05 -17.11
N VAL A 236 -18.44 -26.12 -17.12
CA VAL A 236 -19.31 -26.29 -15.93
C VAL A 236 -18.86 -27.44 -15.00
N ASN A 237 -18.08 -28.42 -15.51
CA ASN A 237 -17.67 -29.64 -14.81
C ASN A 237 -16.14 -29.78 -14.60
N ALA A 238 -15.35 -28.70 -14.68
CA ALA A 238 -13.89 -28.79 -14.63
C ALA A 238 -13.31 -29.17 -13.24
N ASP A 239 -14.07 -28.97 -12.16
CA ASP A 239 -13.66 -29.32 -10.80
C ASP A 239 -14.91 -29.61 -9.92
N PRO A 240 -15.11 -30.84 -9.44
CA PRO A 240 -16.27 -31.20 -8.60
C PRO A 240 -16.27 -30.50 -7.24
N THR A 241 -15.16 -29.86 -6.83
CA THR A 241 -15.07 -29.08 -5.59
C THR A 241 -15.44 -27.60 -5.77
N ASN A 242 -15.44 -27.09 -7.01
CA ASN A 242 -15.78 -25.70 -7.34
C ASN A 242 -17.04 -25.65 -8.22
N VAL A 243 -18.19 -25.37 -7.59
CA VAL A 243 -19.48 -25.29 -8.28
C VAL A 243 -19.66 -24.03 -9.13
N ILE A 244 -18.77 -23.03 -9.00
CA ILE A 244 -18.79 -21.77 -9.76
C ILE A 244 -17.51 -21.64 -10.58
N SER A 245 -17.65 -21.32 -11.86
CA SER A 245 -16.51 -21.03 -12.76
C SER A 245 -16.74 -19.81 -13.63
N VAL A 246 -15.64 -19.19 -14.10
CA VAL A 246 -15.68 -18.09 -15.08
C VAL A 246 -15.93 -18.69 -16.46
N ALA A 247 -17.00 -18.26 -17.13
CA ALA A 247 -17.42 -18.80 -18.41
C ALA A 247 -16.85 -18.03 -19.62
N GLN A 248 -16.56 -16.74 -19.44
CA GLN A 248 -15.97 -15.86 -20.46
C GLN A 248 -15.08 -14.82 -19.78
N PRO A 249 -14.09 -14.24 -20.50
CA PRO A 249 -13.29 -13.13 -19.98
C PRO A 249 -14.16 -11.97 -19.46
N LEU A 250 -13.67 -11.29 -18.43
CA LEU A 250 -14.32 -10.08 -17.94
C LEU A 250 -14.27 -9.00 -19.03
N VAL A 251 -15.39 -8.30 -19.24
CA VAL A 251 -15.46 -7.19 -20.18
C VAL A 251 -15.62 -5.90 -19.38
N ALA A 252 -14.63 -5.03 -19.48
CA ALA A 252 -14.71 -3.69 -18.91
C ALA A 252 -15.20 -2.69 -19.94
N THR A 253 -16.23 -1.95 -19.55
CA THR A 253 -16.74 -0.82 -20.32
C THR A 253 -16.47 0.45 -19.52
N LYS A 254 -15.89 1.43 -20.20
CA LYS A 254 -15.75 2.78 -19.66
C LYS A 254 -17.12 3.45 -19.68
N ASP A 255 -17.63 3.87 -18.53
CA ASP A 255 -18.98 4.43 -18.42
C ASP A 255 -18.94 5.97 -18.45
N PHE A 256 -18.14 6.56 -17.56
CA PHE A 256 -18.06 8.01 -17.39
C PHE A 256 -16.65 8.46 -17.05
N THR A 257 -16.28 9.67 -17.44
CA THR A 257 -15.04 10.33 -17.03
C THR A 257 -15.31 11.67 -16.40
N THR A 258 -14.78 11.85 -15.20
CA THR A 258 -14.56 13.18 -14.63
C THR A 258 -13.27 13.78 -15.19
N SER A 259 -12.86 14.96 -14.72
CA SER A 259 -11.59 15.59 -15.12
C SER A 259 -10.35 14.76 -14.76
N THR A 260 -10.45 13.87 -13.75
CA THR A 260 -9.30 13.13 -13.22
C THR A 260 -9.51 11.62 -13.13
N HIS A 261 -10.76 11.15 -13.12
CA HIS A 261 -11.11 9.75 -12.85
C HIS A 261 -12.09 9.15 -13.86
N VAL A 262 -12.10 7.82 -13.92
CA VAL A 262 -12.95 6.98 -14.76
C VAL A 262 -13.86 6.13 -13.87
N SER A 263 -15.16 6.19 -14.14
CA SER A 263 -16.12 5.16 -13.74
C SER A 263 -16.23 4.11 -14.83
N PHE A 264 -16.34 2.85 -14.44
CA PHE A 264 -16.38 1.74 -15.37
C PHE A 264 -17.25 0.60 -14.86
N SER A 265 -17.80 -0.16 -15.79
CA SER A 265 -18.60 -1.33 -15.49
C SER A 265 -17.87 -2.58 -15.91
N ILE A 266 -17.92 -3.61 -15.07
CA ILE A 266 -17.44 -4.94 -15.39
C ILE A 266 -18.65 -5.83 -15.66
N ARG A 267 -18.72 -6.35 -16.88
CA ARG A 267 -19.59 -7.46 -17.22
C ARG A 267 -18.85 -8.77 -16.96
N TYR A 268 -19.51 -9.67 -16.24
CA TYR A 268 -19.01 -10.99 -15.89
C TYR A 268 -19.96 -12.09 -16.36
N PHE A 269 -19.40 -13.27 -16.61
CA PHE A 269 -20.14 -14.46 -17.06
C PHE A 269 -19.71 -15.65 -16.23
N LEU A 270 -20.65 -16.28 -15.54
CA LEU A 270 -20.36 -17.35 -14.58
C LEU A 270 -21.24 -18.56 -14.83
N ASN A 271 -20.65 -19.73 -14.62
CA ASN A 271 -21.37 -20.99 -14.58
C ASN A 271 -21.71 -21.35 -13.13
N ASN A 272 -22.82 -22.06 -12.93
CA ASN A 272 -23.15 -22.71 -11.67
C ASN A 272 -23.59 -24.15 -11.95
N SER A 273 -22.77 -25.11 -11.54
CA SER A 273 -23.07 -26.54 -11.72
C SER A 273 -23.98 -27.10 -10.63
N SER A 274 -24.29 -26.33 -9.59
CA SER A 274 -25.18 -26.72 -8.51
C SER A 274 -26.65 -26.53 -8.90
N ASN A 275 -27.50 -27.43 -8.38
CA ASN A 275 -28.96 -27.38 -8.51
C ASN A 275 -29.62 -26.29 -7.62
N ALA A 276 -28.83 -25.57 -6.82
CA ALA A 276 -29.25 -24.41 -6.06
C ALA A 276 -28.52 -23.14 -6.52
N GLN A 277 -29.18 -21.99 -6.36
CA GLN A 277 -28.55 -20.66 -6.51
C GLN A 277 -27.38 -20.52 -5.54
N LYS A 278 -26.32 -19.83 -5.97
CA LYS A 278 -25.17 -19.47 -5.12
C LYS A 278 -24.98 -17.97 -5.08
N ASN A 279 -24.87 -17.43 -3.88
CA ASN A 279 -24.42 -16.06 -3.68
C ASN A 279 -22.90 -16.08 -3.53
N ILE A 280 -22.23 -15.18 -4.23
CA ILE A 280 -20.77 -15.14 -4.27
C ILE A 280 -20.23 -13.73 -4.15
N GLY A 281 -19.01 -13.63 -3.65
CA GLY A 281 -18.14 -12.47 -3.78
C GLY A 281 -17.03 -12.76 -4.78
N LEU A 282 -16.97 -12.00 -5.86
CA LEU A 282 -15.90 -12.03 -6.87
C LEU A 282 -14.91 -10.93 -6.55
N THR A 283 -13.64 -11.27 -6.29
CA THR A 283 -12.58 -10.25 -6.28
C THR A 283 -12.02 -10.12 -7.69
N ILE A 284 -12.12 -8.93 -8.27
CA ILE A 284 -11.56 -8.60 -9.57
C ILE A 284 -10.25 -7.82 -9.43
N ALA A 285 -9.40 -7.92 -10.44
CA ALA A 285 -8.22 -7.08 -10.59
C ALA A 285 -8.09 -6.55 -12.02
N GLY A 286 -7.71 -5.27 -12.13
CA GLY A 286 -7.20 -4.70 -13.38
C GLY A 286 -5.69 -4.74 -13.36
N ALA A 287 -5.06 -5.27 -14.41
CA ALA A 287 -3.61 -5.44 -14.47
C ALA A 287 -2.98 -4.91 -15.76
N ASP A 288 -1.74 -4.44 -15.66
CA ASP A 288 -0.95 -4.05 -16.84
C ASP A 288 -0.36 -5.25 -17.60
N ALA A 289 0.41 -4.95 -18.65
CA ALA A 289 1.03 -5.95 -19.52
C ALA A 289 2.05 -6.85 -18.78
N GLN A 290 2.53 -6.41 -17.61
CA GLN A 290 3.47 -7.14 -16.77
C GLN A 290 2.75 -7.87 -15.61
N ASN A 291 1.42 -8.02 -15.68
CA ASN A 291 0.56 -8.56 -14.61
C ASN A 291 0.65 -7.80 -13.29
N ARG A 292 1.10 -6.54 -13.28
CA ARG A 292 1.10 -5.71 -12.06
C ARG A 292 -0.31 -5.21 -11.83
N ARG A 293 -0.80 -5.38 -10.60
CA ARG A 293 -2.15 -4.97 -10.22
C ARG A 293 -2.25 -3.45 -10.17
N ILE A 294 -3.16 -2.88 -10.93
CA ILE A 294 -3.50 -1.45 -10.92
C ILE A 294 -4.76 -1.22 -10.08
N TYR A 295 -5.71 -2.16 -10.15
CA TYR A 295 -6.99 -2.06 -9.45
C TYR A 295 -7.35 -3.36 -8.75
N SER A 296 -8.12 -3.25 -7.67
CA SER A 296 -8.82 -4.37 -7.05
C SER A 296 -10.21 -3.93 -6.61
N GLY A 297 -11.22 -4.72 -6.95
CA GLY A 297 -12.60 -4.48 -6.53
C GLY A 297 -13.30 -5.79 -6.16
N THR A 298 -14.43 -5.69 -5.47
CA THR A 298 -15.28 -6.85 -5.17
C THR A 298 -16.64 -6.65 -5.82
N ILE A 299 -17.18 -7.72 -6.39
CA ILE A 299 -18.53 -7.77 -6.96
C ILE A 299 -19.30 -8.86 -6.22
N ASP A 300 -20.42 -8.49 -5.60
CA ASP A 300 -21.37 -9.48 -5.10
C ASP A 300 -22.33 -9.88 -6.23
N ALA A 301 -22.55 -11.17 -6.38
CA ALA A 301 -23.40 -11.73 -7.43
C ALA A 301 -24.23 -12.91 -6.91
N ALA A 302 -25.44 -13.04 -7.44
CA ALA A 302 -26.28 -14.22 -7.27
C ALA A 302 -26.29 -15.01 -8.60
N VAL A 303 -25.79 -16.24 -8.57
CA VAL A 303 -25.71 -17.10 -9.76
C VAL A 303 -26.81 -18.17 -9.68
N PRO A 304 -27.81 -18.15 -10.57
CA PRO A 304 -28.92 -19.11 -10.57
C PRO A 304 -28.44 -20.56 -10.62
N ALA A 305 -29.28 -21.48 -10.14
CA ALA A 305 -29.04 -22.92 -10.26
C ALA A 305 -28.83 -23.33 -11.73
N ASN A 306 -27.87 -24.24 -11.98
CA ASN A 306 -27.58 -24.79 -13.31
C ASN A 306 -27.25 -23.73 -14.39
N ALA A 307 -26.76 -22.55 -14.01
CA ALA A 307 -26.45 -21.48 -14.95
C ALA A 307 -25.31 -21.85 -15.90
N ASN A 308 -25.50 -21.61 -17.21
CA ASN A 308 -24.50 -21.86 -18.24
C ASN A 308 -24.64 -20.93 -19.47
N PRO A 309 -24.02 -19.74 -19.48
CA PRO A 309 -23.61 -18.96 -18.32
C PRO A 309 -24.71 -17.98 -17.88
N SER A 310 -24.67 -17.57 -16.60
CA SER A 310 -25.38 -16.37 -16.13
C SER A 310 -24.47 -15.16 -16.31
N SER A 311 -25.01 -14.04 -16.78
CA SER A 311 -24.28 -12.79 -16.93
C SER A 311 -24.78 -11.71 -15.96
N GLY A 312 -23.88 -10.89 -15.45
CA GLY A 312 -24.21 -9.69 -14.68
C GLY A 312 -23.28 -8.54 -15.03
N THR A 313 -23.68 -7.33 -14.65
CA THR A 313 -22.83 -6.13 -14.77
C THR A 313 -22.76 -5.46 -13.41
N HIS A 314 -21.56 -5.08 -13.00
CA HIS A 314 -21.34 -4.28 -11.79
C HIS A 314 -20.61 -2.99 -12.16
N SER A 315 -21.17 -1.87 -11.73
CA SER A 315 -20.58 -0.56 -11.97
C SER A 315 -19.71 -0.17 -10.78
N PHE A 316 -18.44 0.10 -11.07
CA PHE A 316 -17.54 0.75 -10.15
C PHE A 316 -17.69 2.26 -10.36
N GLY A 317 -17.79 3.00 -9.24
CA GLY A 317 -17.76 4.47 -9.26
C GLY A 317 -16.45 5.01 -9.85
N ALA A 318 -16.16 6.30 -9.66
CA ALA A 318 -15.00 6.96 -10.26
C ALA A 318 -13.66 6.46 -9.68
N ALA A 319 -13.35 5.18 -9.82
CA ALA A 319 -12.45 4.45 -8.93
C ALA A 319 -10.98 4.46 -9.38
N LEU A 320 -10.74 4.79 -10.64
CA LEU A 320 -9.42 4.82 -11.26
C LEU A 320 -9.14 6.20 -11.85
N THR A 321 -7.90 6.67 -11.77
CA THR A 321 -7.48 7.81 -12.60
C THR A 321 -7.53 7.43 -14.07
N ILE A 322 -7.63 8.43 -14.95
CA ILE A 322 -7.59 8.20 -16.40
C ILE A 322 -6.31 7.44 -16.81
N ALA A 323 -5.16 7.80 -16.23
CA ALA A 323 -3.88 7.15 -16.51
C ALA A 323 -3.85 5.69 -16.04
N GLN A 324 -4.37 5.40 -14.84
CA GLN A 324 -4.47 4.03 -14.32
C GLN A 324 -5.42 3.18 -15.17
N TYR A 325 -6.59 3.69 -15.54
CA TYR A 325 -7.53 2.94 -16.37
C TYR A 325 -6.90 2.58 -17.72
N ASN A 326 -6.19 3.52 -18.36
CA ASN A 326 -5.56 3.31 -19.65
C ASN A 326 -4.33 2.39 -19.61
N SER A 327 -3.70 2.20 -18.44
CA SER A 327 -2.60 1.24 -18.28
C SER A 327 -3.08 -0.19 -17.99
N ILE A 328 -4.37 -0.39 -17.71
CA ILE A 328 -4.97 -1.72 -17.55
C ILE A 328 -5.11 -2.36 -18.93
N THR A 329 -4.47 -3.51 -19.09
CA THR A 329 -4.49 -4.32 -20.32
C THR A 329 -5.41 -5.53 -20.22
N GLN A 330 -5.74 -5.94 -19.00
CA GLN A 330 -6.57 -7.11 -18.74
C GLN A 330 -7.34 -6.99 -17.42
N TRP A 331 -8.53 -7.59 -17.40
CA TRP A 331 -9.39 -7.70 -16.22
C TRP A 331 -9.55 -9.15 -15.83
N LEU A 332 -9.27 -9.46 -14.57
CA LEU A 332 -9.13 -10.81 -14.08
C LEU A 332 -9.98 -11.03 -12.83
N VAL A 333 -10.47 -12.25 -12.66
CA VAL A 333 -11.02 -12.76 -11.41
C VAL A 333 -9.84 -13.33 -10.62
N THR A 334 -9.67 -12.85 -9.41
CA THR A 334 -8.53 -13.19 -8.53
C THR A 334 -8.97 -13.96 -7.29
N LYS A 335 -10.27 -13.98 -7.00
CA LYS A 335 -10.87 -14.79 -5.95
C LYS A 335 -12.36 -14.98 -6.20
N ILE A 336 -12.90 -16.13 -5.84
CA ILE A 336 -14.34 -16.39 -5.75
C ILE A 336 -14.60 -16.90 -4.33
N ILE A 337 -15.54 -16.28 -3.62
CA ILE A 337 -15.98 -16.70 -2.27
C ILE A 337 -17.45 -17.06 -2.38
N LEU A 338 -17.83 -18.23 -1.88
CA LEU A 338 -19.24 -18.62 -1.72
C LEU A 338 -19.74 -18.11 -0.38
N TYR A 339 -20.85 -17.39 -0.39
CA TYR A 339 -21.62 -17.09 0.81
C TYR A 339 -22.57 -18.25 1.08
N GLN A 340 -22.71 -18.64 2.35
CA GLN A 340 -23.74 -19.58 2.79
C GLN A 340 -25.09 -18.87 2.93
#